data_AF-A0A290Q849-F1
#
_entry.id   AF-A0A290Q849-F1
#
_cell.length_a   1.000
_cell.length_b   1.000
_cell.length_c   1.000
_cell.angle_alpha   90.00
_cell.angle_beta   90.00
_cell.angle_gamma   90.00
#
_symmetry.space_group_name_H-M   'P 1'
#
loop_
_entity.id
_entity.type
_entity.pdbx_description
1 polymer ?
#
loop_
_entity_poly.entity_id
_entity_poly.type
_entity_poly.pdbx_seq_one_letter_code
_entity_poly.pdbx_strand_id
1 'polypeptide(L)'
;MNILLSSLSGSLQADYSALPVTSGASSRRSCARALFLAVAVFLGSTAELSAAQKNDLEIALSAQRVNKVDASQESLDDDDNVAPGDVVQYRAVYRNQSDHALRNLAPTLPIPAGTEYVDGSAYPAPVEGSLDGKTFESFPIRRSVKTPDGRSLLVAVPVSAYRALRWKAAELPAAATFVTTARVQIVAQ
;
A
#
# COMPACT_ATOMS: atom_id res chain seq x y z
N MET A 1 -5.06 -48.51 -0.94
CA MET A 1 -5.48 -48.97 -2.27
C MET A 1 -5.06 -47.91 -3.26
N ASN A 2 -4.14 -48.27 -4.16
CA ASN A 2 -3.53 -47.44 -5.21
C ASN A 2 -4.54 -47.06 -6.32
N ILE A 3 -4.05 -46.24 -7.27
CA ILE A 3 -4.44 -46.04 -8.70
C ILE A 3 -5.09 -44.65 -8.91
N LEU A 4 -4.64 -43.72 -9.77
CA LEU A 4 -3.58 -43.70 -10.81
C LEU A 4 -3.19 -42.24 -11.12
N LEU A 5 -1.92 -42.04 -11.51
CA LEU A 5 -1.45 -40.88 -12.27
C LEU A 5 -2.04 -40.89 -13.69
N SER A 6 -2.28 -39.72 -14.29
CA SER A 6 -2.25 -39.56 -15.75
C SER A 6 -1.79 -38.16 -16.15
N SER A 7 -0.68 -38.18 -16.89
CA SER A 7 -0.03 -37.12 -17.64
C SER A 7 -0.91 -36.64 -18.80
N LEU A 8 -0.81 -35.36 -19.16
CA LEU A 8 -1.03 -34.93 -20.55
C LEU A 8 -0.12 -33.75 -20.89
N SER A 9 0.92 -34.11 -21.65
CA SER A 9 1.73 -33.24 -22.49
C SER A 9 0.89 -32.67 -23.63
N GLY A 10 1.10 -31.41 -23.97
CA GLY A 10 0.37 -30.73 -25.03
C GLY A 10 1.13 -29.52 -25.56
N SER A 11 2.20 -29.79 -26.29
CA SER A 11 2.88 -28.86 -27.19
C SER A 11 1.98 -28.49 -28.38
N LEU A 12 1.73 -27.20 -28.61
CA LEU A 12 1.28 -26.71 -29.92
C LEU A 12 2.27 -25.69 -30.47
N GLN A 13 2.85 -26.09 -31.60
CA GLN A 13 3.65 -25.32 -32.53
C GLN A 13 2.84 -25.18 -33.83
N ALA A 14 3.24 -24.21 -34.67
CA ALA A 14 2.66 -23.79 -35.94
C ALA A 14 1.51 -22.77 -35.77
N ASP A 15 1.44 -21.69 -36.52
CA ASP A 15 1.54 -21.70 -37.98
C ASP A 15 2.00 -20.34 -38.53
N TYR A 16 3.01 -20.37 -39.39
CA TYR A 16 3.50 -19.25 -40.18
C TYR A 16 2.80 -19.34 -41.54
N SER A 17 1.71 -18.61 -41.71
CA SER A 17 0.97 -18.58 -42.98
C SER A 17 0.89 -17.15 -43.52
N ALA A 18 1.60 -16.95 -44.62
CA ALA A 18 1.70 -15.75 -45.41
C ALA A 18 0.33 -15.30 -45.98
N LEU A 19 0.09 -14.00 -45.99
CA LEU A 19 -1.05 -13.42 -46.72
C LEU A 19 -0.65 -12.98 -48.14
N PRO A 20 -1.54 -13.18 -49.12
CA PRO A 20 -1.22 -13.06 -50.55
C PRO A 20 -1.16 -11.61 -51.03
N VAL A 21 -0.22 -11.39 -51.94
CA VAL A 21 -0.11 -10.18 -52.76
C VAL A 21 -1.16 -10.24 -53.88
N THR A 22 -2.09 -9.29 -53.92
CA THR A 22 -2.73 -8.90 -55.19
C THR A 22 -3.13 -7.43 -55.11
N SER A 23 -2.59 -6.60 -55.99
CA SER A 23 -3.24 -5.36 -56.41
C SER A 23 -2.94 -5.18 -57.89
N GLY A 24 -3.96 -5.45 -58.70
CA GLY A 24 -3.98 -5.08 -60.11
C GLY A 24 -4.97 -3.93 -60.26
N ALA A 25 -4.50 -2.80 -60.78
CA ALA A 25 -5.34 -1.89 -61.55
C ALA A 25 -4.47 -1.06 -62.49
N SER A 26 -4.85 -1.12 -63.75
CA SER A 26 -4.18 -0.71 -64.98
C SER A 26 -4.10 0.80 -65.23
N SER A 27 -2.98 1.21 -65.85
CA SER A 27 -2.85 2.05 -67.05
C SER A 27 -3.44 3.48 -66.99
N ARG A 28 -2.75 4.56 -67.38
CA ARG A 28 -2.19 4.80 -68.72
C ARG A 28 -1.63 6.24 -68.79
N ARG A 29 -0.63 6.44 -69.67
CA ARG A 29 -0.25 7.66 -70.44
C ARG A 29 1.08 8.33 -70.06
N SER A 30 1.82 8.54 -71.14
CA SER A 30 3.24 8.83 -71.29
C SER A 30 3.65 10.27 -70.97
N CYS A 31 4.98 10.41 -70.96
CA CYS A 31 5.79 11.55 -71.39
C CYS A 31 6.36 12.49 -70.31
N ALA A 32 7.67 12.69 -70.50
CA ALA A 32 8.47 13.87 -70.20
C ALA A 32 8.97 14.08 -68.76
N ARG A 33 10.26 13.72 -68.59
CA ARG A 33 11.32 14.53 -67.98
C ARG A 33 10.88 15.85 -67.33
N ALA A 34 10.97 15.95 -66.00
CA ALA A 34 11.36 17.19 -65.32
C ALA A 34 11.74 16.90 -63.86
N LEU A 35 12.90 17.45 -63.48
CA LEU A 35 13.49 17.57 -62.17
C LEU A 35 12.48 18.11 -61.12
N PHE A 36 12.30 17.39 -59.99
CA PHE A 36 11.60 17.92 -58.82
C PHE A 36 12.36 17.57 -57.54
N LEU A 37 12.85 18.60 -56.84
CA LEU A 37 13.29 18.54 -55.44
C LEU A 37 12.09 18.12 -54.57
N ALA A 38 12.17 16.95 -53.93
CA ALA A 38 11.20 16.53 -52.93
C ALA A 38 11.70 16.91 -51.53
N VAL A 39 11.03 17.89 -50.91
CA VAL A 39 11.16 18.22 -49.48
C VAL A 39 10.52 17.10 -48.69
N ALA A 40 11.32 16.33 -47.94
CA ALA A 40 10.83 15.28 -47.05
C ALA A 40 10.27 15.91 -45.77
N VAL A 41 8.95 16.02 -45.66
CA VAL A 41 8.27 16.31 -44.40
C VAL A 41 8.28 15.04 -43.56
N PHE A 42 9.22 14.96 -42.61
CA PHE A 42 9.22 13.93 -41.58
C PHE A 42 8.07 14.21 -40.60
N LEU A 43 6.95 13.52 -40.78
CA LEU A 43 5.97 13.35 -39.70
C LEU A 43 6.59 12.39 -38.67
N GLY A 44 7.28 12.95 -37.68
CA GLY A 44 7.73 12.20 -36.52
C GLY A 44 6.55 11.87 -35.61
N SER A 45 6.05 10.64 -35.67
CA SER A 45 5.22 10.08 -34.60
C SER A 45 6.12 9.79 -33.40
N THR A 46 6.11 10.66 -32.40
CA THR A 46 6.70 10.36 -31.09
C THR A 46 5.77 9.41 -30.36
N ALA A 47 6.07 8.12 -30.40
CA ALA A 47 5.51 7.17 -29.45
C ALA A 47 6.08 7.53 -28.07
N GLU A 48 5.29 8.18 -27.24
CA GLU A 48 5.63 8.41 -25.84
C GLU A 48 5.55 7.06 -25.12
N LEU A 49 6.71 6.40 -25.00
CA LEU A 49 6.86 5.25 -24.11
C LEU A 49 6.67 5.77 -22.68
N SER A 50 5.46 5.63 -22.14
CA SER A 50 5.20 5.89 -20.72
C SER A 50 5.96 4.84 -19.91
N ALA A 51 7.16 5.20 -19.46
CA ALA A 51 7.87 4.43 -18.44
C ALA A 51 7.02 4.48 -17.17
N ALA A 52 6.36 3.38 -16.83
CA ALA A 52 5.71 3.23 -15.55
C ALA A 52 6.75 3.50 -14.46
N GLN A 53 6.54 4.55 -13.66
CA GLN A 53 7.38 4.86 -12.52
C GLN A 53 7.18 3.75 -11.47
N LYS A 54 8.08 2.75 -11.49
CA LYS A 54 8.09 1.69 -10.49
C LYS A 54 8.50 2.31 -9.16
N ASN A 55 7.58 2.35 -8.20
CA ASN A 55 7.88 2.78 -6.84
C ASN A 55 8.60 1.65 -6.11
N ASP A 56 9.72 1.94 -5.47
CA ASP A 56 10.50 0.95 -4.73
C ASP A 56 9.77 0.43 -3.48
N LEU A 57 8.83 1.20 -2.95
CA LEU A 57 8.01 0.83 -1.79
C LEU A 57 6.52 0.84 -2.17
N GLU A 58 5.87 -0.31 -2.01
CA GLU A 58 4.42 -0.46 -2.09
C GLU A 58 3.83 -0.49 -0.67
N ILE A 59 2.70 0.19 -0.46
CA ILE A 59 2.00 0.25 0.82
C ILE A 59 0.53 -0.12 0.60
N ALA A 60 0.05 -1.14 1.30
CA ALA A 60 -1.36 -1.54 1.32
C ALA A 60 -1.92 -1.39 2.74
N LEU A 61 -2.88 -0.47 2.92
CA LEU A 61 -3.59 -0.26 4.18
C LEU A 61 -4.98 -0.91 4.10
N SER A 62 -5.35 -1.63 5.15
CA SER A 62 -6.66 -2.23 5.33
C SER A 62 -7.20 -1.91 6.72
N ALA A 63 -8.51 -1.82 6.83
CA ALA A 63 -9.24 -1.61 8.08
C ALA A 63 -10.30 -2.70 8.17
N GLN A 64 -10.37 -3.39 9.31
CA GLN A 64 -11.31 -4.49 9.50
C GLN A 64 -11.93 -4.35 10.89
N ARG A 65 -13.24 -4.59 10.99
CA ARG A 65 -13.93 -4.65 12.27
C ARG A 65 -13.42 -5.86 13.05
N VAL A 66 -13.24 -5.70 14.35
CA VAL A 66 -12.94 -6.79 15.28
C VAL A 66 -14.24 -7.23 15.93
N ASN A 67 -14.73 -8.39 15.52
CA ASN A 67 -15.90 -9.03 16.11
C ASN A 67 -15.46 -10.02 17.19
N LYS A 68 -16.07 -9.92 18.38
CA LYS A 68 -15.89 -10.92 19.43
C LYS A 68 -16.87 -12.05 19.18
N VAL A 69 -16.36 -13.19 18.75
CA VAL A 69 -17.16 -14.41 18.56
C VAL A 69 -17.45 -15.04 19.92
N ASP A 70 -16.43 -15.13 20.78
CA ASP A 70 -16.50 -15.64 22.15
C ASP A 70 -15.52 -14.88 23.06
N ALA A 71 -15.55 -15.15 24.37
CA ALA A 71 -14.63 -14.54 25.35
C ALA A 71 -13.13 -14.76 25.05
N SER A 72 -12.79 -15.70 24.16
CA SER A 72 -11.41 -16.03 23.79
C SER A 72 -11.17 -16.05 22.28
N GLN A 73 -12.18 -15.74 21.46
CA GLN A 73 -12.05 -15.76 20.01
C GLN A 73 -12.55 -14.46 19.40
N GLU A 74 -11.67 -13.82 18.64
CA GLU A 74 -11.97 -12.65 17.83
C GLU A 74 -11.91 -13.05 16.36
N SER A 75 -12.84 -12.54 15.56
CA SER A 75 -12.81 -12.60 14.10
C SER A 75 -12.62 -11.20 13.53
N LEU A 76 -12.01 -11.14 12.35
CA LEU A 76 -11.94 -9.93 11.54
C LEU A 76 -12.93 -10.06 10.40
N ASP A 77 -13.68 -9.01 10.16
CA ASP A 77 -14.61 -8.91 9.04
C ASP A 77 -14.46 -7.56 8.34
N ASP A 78 -14.86 -7.56 7.07
CA ASP A 78 -14.74 -6.42 6.16
C ASP A 78 -16.04 -5.58 6.13
N ASP A 79 -16.86 -5.62 7.20
CA ASP A 79 -18.05 -4.78 7.28
C ASP A 79 -17.66 -3.31 7.57
N ASP A 80 -17.95 -2.46 6.59
CA ASP A 80 -17.70 -1.02 6.65
C ASP A 80 -18.65 -0.29 7.61
N ASN A 81 -19.74 -0.92 8.07
CA ASN A 81 -20.73 -0.27 8.93
C ASN A 81 -20.30 -0.28 10.39
N VAL A 82 -19.62 0.78 10.84
CA VAL A 82 -19.14 0.95 12.22
C VAL A 82 -20.01 1.82 13.11
N ALA A 83 -20.23 1.36 14.35
CA ALA A 83 -20.99 2.02 15.40
C ALA A 83 -20.07 2.40 16.58
N PRO A 84 -20.46 3.41 17.39
CA PRO A 84 -19.75 3.73 18.62
C PRO A 84 -19.61 2.51 19.54
N GLY A 85 -18.39 2.26 20.02
CA GLY A 85 -18.04 1.09 20.82
C GLY A 85 -17.34 -0.02 20.02
N ASP A 86 -17.47 -0.03 18.70
CA ASP A 86 -16.80 -1.02 17.85
C ASP A 86 -15.28 -0.81 17.87
N VAL A 87 -14.54 -1.90 17.71
CA VAL A 87 -13.08 -1.88 17.55
C VAL A 87 -12.74 -2.17 16.10
N VAL A 88 -11.89 -1.33 15.52
CA VAL A 88 -11.37 -1.48 14.16
C VAL A 88 -9.88 -1.72 14.23
N GLN A 89 -9.41 -2.77 13.55
CA GLN A 89 -8.01 -3.07 13.37
C GLN A 89 -7.52 -2.50 12.04
N TYR A 90 -6.57 -1.58 12.11
CA TYR A 90 -5.77 -1.17 10.97
C TYR A 90 -4.61 -2.13 10.77
N ARG A 91 -4.37 -2.51 9.52
CA ARG A 91 -3.22 -3.31 9.09
C ARG A 91 -2.59 -2.68 7.85
N ALA A 92 -1.33 -2.28 7.97
CA ALA A 92 -0.53 -1.75 6.87
C ALA A 92 0.56 -2.74 6.49
N VAL A 93 0.68 -3.03 5.19
CA VAL A 93 1.71 -3.90 4.60
C VAL A 93 2.63 -3.06 3.73
N TYR A 94 3.90 -3.01 4.10
CA TYR A 94 4.96 -2.31 3.41
C TYR A 94 5.81 -3.35 2.66
N ARG A 95 5.87 -3.27 1.33
CA ARG A 95 6.63 -4.21 0.49
C ARG A 95 7.73 -3.46 -0.24
N ASN A 96 8.97 -3.89 -0.04
CA ASN A 96 10.09 -3.41 -0.83
C ASN A 96 10.11 -4.15 -2.18
N GLN A 97 9.86 -3.44 -3.28
CA GLN A 97 9.84 -3.97 -4.64
C GLN A 97 11.17 -3.79 -5.40
N SER A 98 12.16 -3.18 -4.74
CA SER A 98 13.49 -2.96 -5.29
C SER A 98 14.43 -4.13 -4.99
N ASP A 99 15.61 -4.08 -5.60
CA ASP A 99 16.73 -5.02 -5.44
C ASP A 99 17.71 -4.62 -4.34
N HIS A 100 17.42 -3.53 -3.60
CA HIS A 100 18.28 -3.00 -2.55
C HIS A 100 17.48 -2.73 -1.26
N ALA A 101 18.17 -2.62 -0.13
CA ALA A 101 17.53 -2.39 1.15
C ALA A 101 17.08 -0.93 1.32
N LEU A 102 15.85 -0.73 1.77
CA LEU A 102 15.31 0.58 2.15
C LEU A 102 15.65 0.85 3.62
N ARG A 103 16.12 2.05 3.94
CA ARG A 103 16.57 2.43 5.29
C ARG A 103 15.76 3.59 5.86
N ASN A 104 15.78 3.73 7.18
CA ASN A 104 15.14 4.84 7.89
C ASN A 104 13.62 4.94 7.65
N LEU A 105 12.96 3.79 7.56
CA LEU A 105 11.51 3.75 7.42
C LEU A 105 10.86 4.17 8.74
N ALA A 106 10.01 5.18 8.66
CA ALA A 106 9.23 5.67 9.79
C ALA A 106 7.72 5.62 9.52
N PRO A 107 7.12 4.41 9.35
CA PRO A 107 5.68 4.27 9.14
C PRO A 107 4.89 5.03 10.20
N THR A 108 3.98 5.89 9.75
CA THR A 108 3.13 6.70 10.64
C THR A 108 1.67 6.37 10.37
N LEU A 109 0.94 6.03 11.42
CA LEU A 109 -0.50 5.78 11.38
C LEU A 109 -1.22 6.89 12.15
N PRO A 110 -1.94 7.80 11.46
CA PRO A 110 -2.81 8.76 12.14
C PRO A 110 -3.98 8.02 12.80
N ILE A 111 -4.40 8.49 13.97
CA ILE A 111 -5.62 8.05 14.65
C ILE A 111 -6.77 8.92 14.11
N PRO A 112 -7.75 8.37 13.39
CA PRO A 112 -8.85 9.15 12.83
C PRO A 112 -9.66 9.88 13.90
N ALA A 113 -10.25 11.02 13.52
CA ALA A 113 -11.20 11.72 14.36
C ALA A 113 -12.41 10.81 14.68
N GLY A 114 -12.93 10.94 15.90
CA GLY A 114 -13.98 10.05 16.40
C GLY A 114 -13.55 8.63 16.69
N THR A 115 -12.25 8.40 16.86
CA THR A 115 -11.70 7.14 17.35
C THR A 115 -10.70 7.36 18.47
N GLU A 116 -10.56 6.38 19.34
CA GLU A 116 -9.53 6.33 20.38
C GLU A 116 -8.63 5.12 20.18
N TYR A 117 -7.33 5.27 20.43
CA TYR A 117 -6.40 4.15 20.33
C TYR A 117 -6.66 3.11 21.44
N VAL A 118 -6.63 1.83 21.08
CA VAL A 118 -6.70 0.73 22.05
C VAL A 118 -5.28 0.43 22.54
N ASP A 119 -5.01 0.69 23.82
CA ASP A 119 -3.67 0.49 24.38
C ASP A 119 -3.14 -0.93 24.18
N GLY A 120 -1.83 -1.06 23.93
CA GLY A 120 -1.18 -2.35 23.70
C GLY A 120 -1.56 -3.08 22.40
N SER A 121 -2.42 -2.51 21.56
CA SER A 121 -2.83 -3.15 20.30
C SER A 121 -1.85 -2.95 19.14
N ALA A 122 -0.91 -2.00 19.27
CA ALA A 122 0.08 -1.71 18.26
C ALA A 122 1.15 -2.82 18.15
N TYR A 123 1.41 -3.27 16.92
CA TYR A 123 2.44 -4.27 16.61
C TYR A 123 3.13 -3.91 15.29
N PRO A 124 4.45 -4.12 15.15
CA PRO A 124 5.38 -4.57 16.19
C PRO A 124 5.69 -3.48 17.22
N ALA A 125 6.15 -3.88 18.41
CA ALA A 125 6.71 -2.97 19.41
C ALA A 125 8.25 -2.88 19.25
N PRO A 126 8.90 -1.78 19.66
CA PRO A 126 8.33 -0.58 20.27
C PRO A 126 7.67 0.35 19.24
N VAL A 127 6.65 1.09 19.69
CA VAL A 127 5.96 2.14 18.93
C VAL A 127 6.11 3.49 19.63
N GLU A 128 6.18 4.57 18.85
CA GLU A 128 6.12 5.94 19.35
C GLU A 128 4.70 6.48 19.21
N GLY A 129 4.26 7.26 20.19
CA GLY A 129 2.98 7.97 20.15
C GLY A 129 3.16 9.45 19.90
N SER A 130 2.14 10.10 19.36
CA SER A 130 2.08 11.54 19.17
C SER A 130 0.76 12.08 19.68
N LEU A 131 0.80 13.25 20.34
CA LEU A 131 -0.39 13.96 20.85
C LEU A 131 -0.88 15.06 19.91
N ASP A 132 -0.05 15.46 18.94
CA ASP A 132 -0.28 16.56 18.00
C ASP A 132 -0.19 16.11 16.53
N GLY A 133 0.16 14.84 16.28
CA GLY A 133 0.41 14.27 14.97
C GLY A 133 1.78 14.64 14.37
N LYS A 134 2.63 15.36 15.12
CA LYS A 134 3.90 15.94 14.62
C LYS A 134 5.09 15.54 15.47
N THR A 135 4.93 15.60 16.79
CA THR A 135 5.93 15.27 17.79
C THR A 135 5.68 13.84 18.26
N PHE A 136 6.70 12.99 18.15
CA PHE A 136 6.60 11.58 18.49
C PHE A 136 7.51 11.26 19.66
N GLU A 137 6.95 10.60 20.67
CA GLU A 137 7.61 10.26 21.94
C GLU A 137 7.42 8.76 22.22
N SER A 138 8.31 8.17 23.02
CA SER A 138 8.21 6.77 23.39
C SER A 138 6.92 6.48 24.17
N PHE A 139 6.28 5.36 23.84
CA PHE A 139 5.03 4.96 24.47
C PHE A 139 5.28 4.23 25.81
N PRO A 140 4.48 4.46 26.87
CA PRO A 140 3.45 5.49 27.01
C PRO A 140 4.05 6.86 27.36
N ILE A 141 3.44 7.92 26.84
CA ILE A 141 3.84 9.30 27.11
C ILE A 141 3.42 9.66 28.54
N ARG A 142 4.30 10.32 29.29
CA ARG A 142 4.02 10.75 30.67
C ARG A 142 4.11 12.27 30.79
N ARG A 143 3.18 12.88 31.53
CA ARG A 143 3.13 14.32 31.78
C ARG A 143 2.99 14.61 33.27
N SER A 144 3.53 15.75 33.69
CA SER A 144 3.40 16.23 35.06
C SER A 144 2.10 17.00 35.23
N VAL A 145 1.22 16.54 36.12
CA VAL A 145 -0.06 17.19 36.46
C VAL A 145 0.03 17.75 37.88
N LYS A 146 -0.37 19.01 38.07
CA LYS A 146 -0.50 19.59 39.42
C LYS A 146 -1.80 19.10 40.06
N THR A 147 -1.65 18.44 41.19
CA THR A 147 -2.76 17.97 42.03
C THR A 147 -3.32 19.17 42.82
N PRO A 148 -4.60 19.17 43.24
CA PRO A 148 -5.17 20.21 44.10
C PRO A 148 -4.34 20.50 45.37
N ASP A 149 -3.61 19.51 45.87
CA ASP A 149 -2.70 19.62 47.02
C ASP A 149 -1.35 20.31 46.70
N GLY A 150 -1.19 20.89 45.52
CA GLY A 150 0.02 21.60 45.08
C GLY A 150 1.19 20.69 44.65
N ARG A 151 1.01 19.37 44.69
CA ARG A 151 2.03 18.38 44.29
C ARG A 151 2.01 18.12 42.78
N SER A 152 3.19 17.98 42.19
CA SER A 152 3.37 17.57 40.79
C SER A 152 3.44 16.04 40.69
N LEU A 153 2.48 15.41 40.01
CA LEU A 153 2.43 13.97 39.80
C LEU A 153 2.73 13.64 38.33
N LEU A 154 3.62 12.68 38.08
CA LEU A 154 3.89 12.18 36.73
C LEU A 154 2.84 11.12 36.37
N VAL A 155 1.93 11.46 35.47
CA VAL A 155 0.80 10.61 35.04
C VAL A 155 0.96 10.21 33.57
N ALA A 156 0.57 8.98 33.23
CA ALA A 156 0.50 8.56 31.84
C ALA A 156 -0.61 9.34 31.11
N VAL A 157 -0.30 9.78 29.90
CA VAL A 157 -1.28 10.46 29.05
C VAL A 157 -2.38 9.46 28.68
N PRO A 158 -3.67 9.82 28.82
CA PRO A 158 -4.75 8.94 28.43
C PRO A 158 -4.70 8.63 26.93
N VAL A 159 -5.10 7.42 26.53
CA VAL A 159 -5.12 6.99 25.12
C VAL A 159 -5.95 7.90 24.23
N SER A 160 -6.98 8.55 24.78
CA SER A 160 -7.83 9.52 24.08
C SER A 160 -7.11 10.78 23.61
N ALA A 161 -5.92 11.08 24.16
CA ALA A 161 -5.11 12.21 23.74
C ALA A 161 -4.14 11.89 22.59
N TYR A 162 -3.99 10.61 22.22
CA TYR A 162 -3.11 10.22 21.13
C TYR A 162 -3.74 10.54 19.78
N ARG A 163 -2.91 11.00 18.83
CA ARG A 163 -3.30 11.45 17.48
C ARG A 163 -2.57 10.71 16.37
N ALA A 164 -1.40 10.14 16.65
CA ALA A 164 -0.71 9.28 15.70
C ALA A 164 0.20 8.27 16.42
N LEU A 165 0.47 7.17 15.73
CA LEU A 165 1.47 6.18 16.08
C LEU A 165 2.57 6.15 15.03
N ARG A 166 3.80 5.85 15.44
CA ARG A 166 4.92 5.72 14.51
C ARG A 166 5.82 4.55 14.88
N TRP A 167 6.19 3.78 13.87
CA TRP A 167 7.16 2.70 13.99
C TRP A 167 8.51 3.17 13.46
N LYS A 168 9.59 2.64 14.04
CA LYS A 168 10.95 2.84 13.55
C LYS A 168 11.45 1.51 12.99
N ALA A 169 11.39 1.37 11.67
CA ALA A 169 11.99 0.25 10.96
C ALA A 169 13.35 0.72 10.40
N ALA A 170 14.44 0.27 11.03
CA ALA A 170 15.79 0.69 10.65
C ALA A 170 16.09 0.33 9.19
N GLU A 171 15.66 -0.85 8.75
CA GLU A 171 15.91 -1.38 7.42
C GLU A 171 14.78 -2.34 7.00
N LEU A 172 14.37 -2.24 5.74
CA LEU A 172 13.55 -3.22 5.05
C LEU A 172 14.37 -3.79 3.89
N PRO A 173 14.84 -5.06 4.00
CA PRO A 173 15.65 -5.69 2.97
C PRO A 173 14.97 -5.71 1.59
N ALA A 174 15.76 -5.95 0.54
CA ALA A 174 15.27 -6.15 -0.81
C ALA A 174 14.20 -7.26 -0.85
N ALA A 175 13.11 -7.05 -1.59
CA ALA A 175 11.98 -7.98 -1.70
C ALA A 175 11.29 -8.36 -0.37
N ALA A 176 11.59 -7.68 0.74
CA ALA A 176 11.02 -7.99 2.04
C ALA A 176 9.71 -7.25 2.32
N THR A 177 8.96 -7.75 3.31
CA THR A 177 7.70 -7.15 3.77
C THR A 177 7.79 -6.78 5.25
N PHE A 178 7.30 -5.61 5.61
CA PHE A 178 7.07 -5.18 6.98
C PHE A 178 5.58 -4.95 7.19
N VAL A 179 5.02 -5.43 8.29
CA VAL A 179 3.58 -5.31 8.58
C VAL A 179 3.43 -4.60 9.91
N THR A 180 2.54 -3.60 9.95
CA THR A 180 2.12 -2.97 11.19
C THR A 180 0.63 -3.17 11.40
N THR A 181 0.22 -3.30 12.66
CA THR A 181 -1.18 -3.32 13.06
C THR A 181 -1.39 -2.40 14.25
N ALA A 182 -2.57 -1.80 14.35
CA ALA A 182 -3.03 -1.11 15.55
C ALA A 182 -4.56 -1.13 15.57
N ARG A 183 -5.15 -1.10 16.77
CA ARG A 183 -6.60 -1.05 16.93
C ARG A 183 -7.05 0.31 17.44
N VAL A 184 -8.18 0.76 16.95
CA VAL A 184 -8.90 1.93 17.44
C VAL A 184 -10.32 1.53 17.83
N GLN A 185 -10.89 2.21 18.80
CA GLN A 185 -12.27 2.10 19.18
C GLN A 185 -13.04 3.32 18.66
N ILE A 186 -14.19 3.11 18.03
CA ILE A 186 -15.06 4.19 17.60
C ILE A 186 -15.70 4.83 18.84
N VAL A 187 -15.56 6.14 18.98
CA VAL A 187 -16.19 6.89 20.07
C VAL A 187 -17.39 7.68 19.56
N ALA A 188 -18.43 7.78 20.38
CA ALA A 188 -19.55 8.66 20.08
C ALA A 188 -19.06 10.12 20.00
N GLN A 189 -19.49 10.84 18.97
CA GLN A 189 -19.21 12.26 18.78
C GLN A 189 -20.18 13.14 19.57
#